data_AF-A0A4Z0NJ23-F1
#
_entry.id   AF-A0A4Z0NJ23-F1
#
_cell.length_a   1.000
_cell.length_b   1.000
_cell.length_c   1.000
_cell.angle_alpha   90.00
_cell.angle_beta   90.00
_cell.angle_gamma   90.00
#
_symmetry.space_group_name_H-M   'P 1'
#
loop_
_entity.id
_entity.type
_entity.pdbx_description
1 polymer ?
#
loop_
_entity_poly.entity_id
_entity_poly.type
_entity_poly.pdbx_seq_one_letter_code
_entity_poly.pdbx_strand_id
1 'polypeptide(L)'
;MRDLSKAVLRPFVAGLALATVAVVAVHAEDAKKADPALANQLNPNDKTAEPDEKLLAKDAAVKVEDGKYSDAAGTPTFRITEAGKKVDWYTYSGYRRYHAECHVCHGPDGMGSTYAPALKDSLKYLSYEEFVGIVVGGKQDVNASTQKVMPAFGDNKNVTCYMDDLYVYLKARAAGALGRVRPGDKEDKPEAARKQEKECLGG
;
A
#
# COMPACT_ATOMS: atom_id res chain seq x y z
N MET A 1 40.60 -25.41 -70.68
CA MET A 1 39.41 -24.59 -70.98
C MET A 1 38.66 -24.40 -69.67
N ARG A 2 38.41 -23.14 -69.27
CA ARG A 2 37.17 -22.60 -68.63
C ARG A 2 36.44 -23.51 -67.62
N ASP A 3 35.92 -23.12 -66.47
CA ASP A 3 35.78 -21.91 -65.66
C ASP A 3 34.86 -22.34 -64.49
N LEU A 4 34.79 -21.55 -63.41
CA LEU A 4 33.62 -21.37 -62.52
C LEU A 4 33.17 -22.47 -61.52
N SER A 5 33.60 -22.26 -60.27
CA SER A 5 32.78 -21.84 -59.11
C SER A 5 31.50 -22.62 -58.73
N LYS A 6 31.42 -23.11 -57.48
CA LYS A 6 30.42 -22.72 -56.45
C LYS A 6 30.55 -23.51 -55.13
N ALA A 7 30.73 -22.74 -54.05
CA ALA A 7 30.12 -22.81 -52.70
C ALA A 7 30.04 -24.13 -51.89
N VAL A 8 30.72 -24.07 -50.72
CA VAL A 8 30.20 -24.27 -49.35
C VAL A 8 29.34 -25.51 -49.06
N LEU A 9 29.88 -26.41 -48.24
CA LEU A 9 29.17 -26.97 -47.07
C LEU A 9 30.16 -27.60 -46.08
N ARG A 10 30.28 -27.04 -44.87
CA ARG A 10 30.98 -27.65 -43.72
C ARG A 10 29.99 -28.56 -42.98
N PRO A 11 30.36 -29.78 -42.59
CA PRO A 11 29.48 -30.63 -41.78
C PRO A 11 29.45 -30.15 -40.33
N PHE A 12 28.22 -29.94 -39.85
CA PHE A 12 27.86 -29.73 -38.44
C PHE A 12 28.21 -30.96 -37.61
N VAL A 13 28.95 -30.78 -36.51
CA VAL A 13 29.01 -31.73 -35.40
C VAL A 13 27.94 -31.30 -34.39
N ALA A 14 26.88 -32.10 -34.28
CA ALA A 14 25.83 -31.91 -33.29
C ALA A 14 26.32 -32.38 -31.91
N GLY A 15 26.80 -31.45 -31.09
CA GLY A 15 26.98 -31.65 -29.66
C GLY A 15 25.69 -31.29 -28.93
N LEU A 16 24.99 -32.29 -28.40
CA LEU A 16 23.83 -32.10 -27.52
C LEU A 16 24.33 -31.61 -26.16
N ALA A 17 24.45 -30.28 -25.99
CA ALA A 17 24.68 -29.68 -24.69
C ALA A 17 23.34 -29.60 -23.94
N LEU A 18 23.17 -30.44 -22.91
CA LEU A 18 22.14 -30.22 -21.89
C LEU A 18 22.47 -28.89 -21.19
N ALA A 19 21.77 -27.83 -21.57
CA ALA A 19 21.75 -26.59 -20.81
C ALA A 19 21.00 -26.86 -19.50
N THR A 20 21.73 -27.05 -18.41
CA THR A 20 21.17 -26.88 -17.07
C THR A 20 20.74 -25.42 -16.95
N VAL A 21 19.43 -25.18 -16.97
CA VAL A 21 18.86 -23.89 -16.58
C VAL A 21 19.26 -23.67 -15.14
N ALA A 22 20.26 -22.82 -14.92
CA ALA A 22 20.52 -22.26 -13.61
C ALA A 22 19.26 -21.50 -13.23
N VAL A 23 18.49 -22.06 -12.29
CA VAL A 23 17.45 -21.33 -11.59
C VAL A 23 18.16 -20.16 -10.94
N VAL A 24 17.98 -18.97 -11.51
CA VAL A 24 18.33 -17.72 -10.83
C VAL A 24 17.39 -17.66 -9.64
N ALA A 25 17.87 -18.17 -8.50
CA ALA A 25 17.30 -17.85 -7.22
C ALA A 25 17.39 -16.34 -7.09
N VAL A 26 16.28 -15.66 -7.38
CA VAL A 26 16.04 -14.29 -6.94
C VAL A 26 16.40 -14.29 -5.46
N HIS A 27 17.54 -13.67 -5.14
CA HIS A 27 17.92 -13.42 -3.78
C HIS A 27 16.80 -12.57 -3.20
N ALA A 28 16.18 -13.07 -2.12
CA ALA A 28 15.59 -12.18 -1.15
C ALA A 28 16.74 -11.31 -0.65
N GLU A 29 16.96 -10.17 -1.29
CA GLU A 29 17.74 -9.08 -0.72
C GLU A 29 17.02 -8.68 0.57
N ASP A 30 17.58 -9.18 1.67
CA ASP A 30 17.44 -8.74 3.05
C ASP A 30 16.09 -8.10 3.38
N ALA A 31 15.15 -8.91 3.89
CA ALA A 31 14.06 -8.39 4.71
C ALA A 31 14.70 -7.65 5.91
N LYS A 32 14.94 -6.36 5.73
CA LYS A 32 15.64 -5.49 6.67
C LYS A 32 14.91 -5.60 8.01
N LYS A 33 15.62 -6.05 9.04
CA LYS A 33 15.07 -6.19 10.40
C LYS A 33 14.46 -4.86 10.83
N ALA A 34 13.28 -4.89 11.46
CA ALA A 34 12.58 -3.71 11.95
C ALA A 34 13.54 -2.80 12.73
N ASP A 35 13.61 -1.53 12.32
CA ASP A 35 14.44 -0.52 12.98
C ASP A 35 13.77 -0.12 14.30
N PRO A 36 14.39 -0.36 15.48
CA PRO A 36 13.81 0.03 16.76
C PRO A 36 13.51 1.54 16.85
N ALA A 37 14.25 2.38 16.14
CA ALA A 37 13.96 3.81 16.06
C ALA A 37 12.63 4.10 15.36
N LEU A 38 12.19 3.19 14.48
CA LEU A 38 10.94 3.25 13.72
C LEU A 38 9.82 2.39 14.33
N ALA A 39 9.99 1.85 15.54
CA ALA A 39 8.94 1.13 16.27
C ALA A 39 7.80 2.01 16.80
N ASN A 40 6.56 1.70 16.43
CA ASN A 40 5.36 2.45 16.84
C ASN A 40 5.17 2.50 18.37
N GLN A 41 4.71 3.64 18.89
CA GLN A 41 4.35 3.84 20.29
C GLN A 41 2.84 4.09 20.35
N LEU A 42 2.07 3.05 20.67
CA LEU A 42 0.61 3.10 20.68
C LEU A 42 0.07 3.72 21.98
N ASN A 43 -1.19 4.18 21.96
CA ASN A 43 -1.88 4.63 23.18
C ASN A 43 -2.45 3.42 23.93
N PRO A 44 -1.92 3.04 25.11
CA PRO A 44 -2.42 1.89 25.86
C PRO A 44 -3.83 2.09 26.44
N ASN A 45 -4.31 3.34 26.48
CA ASN A 45 -5.62 3.69 27.02
C ASN A 45 -6.71 3.83 25.96
N ASP A 46 -6.37 3.65 24.67
CA ASP A 46 -7.36 3.69 23.60
C ASP A 46 -8.17 2.39 23.56
N LYS A 47 -9.36 2.42 24.16
CA LYS A 47 -10.29 1.27 24.19
C LYS A 47 -10.95 0.96 22.84
N THR A 48 -10.73 1.81 21.83
CA THR A 48 -11.30 1.67 20.49
C THR A 48 -10.27 1.21 19.47
N ALA A 49 -8.99 1.26 19.84
CA ALA A 49 -7.94 0.52 19.17
C ALA A 49 -8.12 -0.96 19.50
N GLU A 50 -8.06 -1.81 18.48
CA GLU A 50 -8.09 -3.27 18.61
C GLU A 50 -6.74 -3.81 18.08
N PRO A 51 -5.65 -3.70 18.86
CA PRO A 51 -4.31 -4.00 18.37
C PRO A 51 -4.18 -5.46 17.94
N ASP A 52 -3.66 -5.68 16.73
CA ASP A 52 -3.28 -7.00 16.24
C ASP A 52 -1.75 -7.07 16.19
N GLU A 53 -1.14 -7.78 17.14
CA GLU A 53 0.32 -7.88 17.26
C GLU A 53 1.00 -8.40 15.99
N LYS A 54 0.34 -9.28 15.23
CA LYS A 54 0.90 -9.84 13.99
C LYS A 54 0.88 -8.81 12.88
N LEU A 55 -0.22 -8.07 12.74
CA LEU A 55 -0.29 -6.98 11.76
C LEU A 55 0.65 -5.83 12.13
N LEU A 56 0.72 -5.45 13.40
CA LEU A 56 1.66 -4.42 13.88
C LEU A 56 3.12 -4.78 13.59
N ALA A 57 3.48 -6.06 13.75
CA ALA A 57 4.83 -6.54 13.43
C ALA A 57 5.08 -6.58 11.92
N LYS A 58 4.09 -7.02 11.13
CA LYS A 58 4.17 -7.04 9.65
C LYS A 58 4.29 -5.64 9.06
N ASP A 59 3.52 -4.70 9.59
CA ASP A 59 3.39 -3.34 9.08
C ASP A 59 4.42 -2.38 9.70
N ALA A 60 5.35 -2.91 10.51
CA ALA A 60 6.40 -2.13 11.14
C ALA A 60 7.29 -1.46 10.07
N ALA A 61 7.49 -0.15 10.23
CA ALA A 61 8.37 0.61 9.36
C ALA A 61 9.83 0.15 9.49
N VAL A 62 10.48 -0.06 8.35
CA VAL A 62 11.92 -0.41 8.26
C VAL A 62 12.75 0.65 7.55
N LYS A 63 12.07 1.59 6.89
CA LYS A 63 12.66 2.68 6.12
C LYS A 63 11.77 3.91 6.19
N VAL A 64 12.40 5.07 6.30
CA VAL A 64 11.78 6.39 6.10
C VAL A 64 12.56 7.13 5.03
N GLU A 65 11.86 7.70 4.06
CA GLU A 65 12.43 8.50 2.97
C GLU A 65 11.50 9.67 2.69
N ASP A 66 12.03 10.89 2.74
CA ASP A 66 11.27 12.13 2.56
C ASP A 66 9.97 12.23 3.39
N GLY A 67 10.01 11.69 4.62
CA GLY A 67 8.87 11.66 5.54
C GLY A 67 7.81 10.59 5.24
N LYS A 68 8.04 9.72 4.25
CA LYS A 68 7.19 8.54 3.99
C LYS A 68 7.84 7.29 4.57
N TYR A 69 7.06 6.55 5.36
CA TYR A 69 7.49 5.29 5.97
C TYR A 69 7.09 4.10 5.09
N SER A 70 7.96 3.09 5.03
CA SER A 70 7.70 1.83 4.33
C SER A 70 8.04 0.63 5.18
N ASP A 71 7.23 -0.42 5.05
CA ASP A 71 7.45 -1.71 5.70
C ASP A 71 8.51 -2.56 4.97
N ALA A 72 8.77 -3.76 5.48
CA ALA A 72 9.77 -4.68 4.90
C ALA A 72 9.46 -5.11 3.46
N ALA A 73 8.20 -4.98 3.00
CA ALA A 73 7.79 -5.25 1.63
C ALA A 73 7.90 -4.01 0.73
N GLY A 74 8.39 -2.88 1.25
CA GLY A 74 8.46 -1.61 0.52
C GLY A 74 7.11 -0.92 0.38
N THR A 75 6.07 -1.41 1.04
CA THR A 75 4.72 -0.84 0.98
C THR A 75 4.61 0.35 1.93
N PRO A 76 3.90 1.44 1.58
CA PRO A 76 3.64 2.53 2.50
C PRO A 76 3.05 2.03 3.83
N THR A 77 3.54 2.55 4.94
CA THR A 77 3.04 2.21 6.27
C THR A 77 2.98 3.43 7.18
N PHE A 78 2.34 3.27 8.33
CA PHE A 78 2.12 4.33 9.31
C PHE A 78 3.26 4.40 10.33
N ARG A 79 3.37 5.58 10.93
CA ARG A 79 4.22 5.81 12.09
C ARG A 79 3.44 6.57 13.17
N ILE A 80 3.45 6.03 14.38
CA ILE A 80 2.77 6.59 15.54
C ILE A 80 3.76 6.70 16.69
N THR A 81 3.84 7.88 17.30
CA THR A 81 4.77 8.21 18.39
C THR A 81 4.06 8.87 19.56
N GLU A 82 4.80 9.09 20.65
CA GLU A 82 4.32 9.82 21.84
C GLU A 82 3.10 9.15 22.48
N ALA A 83 3.16 7.81 22.60
CA ALA A 83 2.09 6.98 23.13
C ALA A 83 0.72 7.23 22.44
N GLY A 84 0.74 7.21 21.11
CA GLY A 84 -0.45 7.32 20.26
C GLY A 84 -0.95 8.74 20.01
N LYS A 85 -0.26 9.77 20.50
CA LYS A 85 -0.69 11.17 20.35
C LYS A 85 -0.34 11.76 18.99
N LYS A 86 0.84 11.42 18.47
CA LYS A 86 1.38 11.99 17.24
C LYS A 86 1.45 10.92 16.16
N VAL A 87 0.90 11.23 15.00
CA VAL A 87 0.94 10.36 13.81
C VAL A 87 1.82 10.94 12.71
N ASP A 88 2.28 10.14 11.78
CA ASP A 88 2.94 10.63 10.57
C ASP A 88 1.97 11.45 9.69
N TRP A 89 2.55 12.24 8.78
CA TRP A 89 1.78 13.09 7.88
C TRP A 89 0.78 12.30 7.03
N TYR A 90 1.15 11.12 6.53
CA TYR A 90 0.31 10.34 5.62
C TYR A 90 -0.87 9.70 6.36
N THR A 91 -0.70 9.25 7.61
CA THR A 91 -1.84 8.85 8.46
C THR A 91 -2.81 10.00 8.69
N TYR A 92 -2.30 11.21 9.03
CA TYR A 92 -3.15 12.39 9.26
C TYR A 92 -3.89 12.83 7.98
N SER A 93 -3.18 12.89 6.86
CA SER A 93 -3.75 13.24 5.56
C SER A 93 -4.80 12.20 5.15
N GLY A 94 -4.48 10.92 5.28
CA GLY A 94 -5.35 9.79 4.98
C GLY A 94 -6.67 9.83 5.71
N TYR A 95 -6.67 10.13 7.02
CA TYR A 95 -7.91 10.32 7.79
C TYR A 95 -8.82 11.37 7.15
N ARG A 96 -8.26 12.50 6.71
CA ARG A 96 -9.03 13.59 6.10
C ARG A 96 -9.56 13.21 4.72
N ARG A 97 -8.77 12.52 3.90
CA ARG A 97 -9.20 12.05 2.58
C ARG A 97 -10.26 10.96 2.69
N TYR A 98 -10.09 10.04 3.63
CA TYR A 98 -11.10 9.05 3.98
C TYR A 98 -12.41 9.72 4.38
N HIS A 99 -12.34 10.76 5.22
CA HIS A 99 -13.51 11.52 5.63
C HIS A 99 -14.09 12.39 4.49
N ALA A 100 -13.33 12.74 3.47
CA ALA A 100 -13.90 13.48 2.34
C ALA A 100 -14.62 12.54 1.36
N GLU A 101 -14.00 11.40 1.04
CA GLU A 101 -14.35 10.63 -0.15
C GLU A 101 -14.91 9.22 0.16
N CYS A 102 -14.65 8.67 1.35
CA CYS A 102 -14.90 7.26 1.65
C CYS A 102 -15.92 7.02 2.77
N HIS A 103 -15.99 7.90 3.78
CA HIS A 103 -16.80 7.64 4.99
C HIS A 103 -18.28 7.47 4.69
N VAL A 104 -18.78 8.10 3.62
CA VAL A 104 -20.22 8.15 3.32
C VAL A 104 -20.78 6.74 3.11
N CYS A 105 -19.97 5.85 2.53
CA CYS A 105 -20.29 4.45 2.33
C CYS A 105 -19.65 3.57 3.41
N HIS A 106 -18.38 3.79 3.73
CA HIS A 106 -17.61 2.89 4.61
C HIS A 106 -17.70 3.24 6.10
N GLY A 107 -18.57 4.19 6.47
CA GLY A 107 -18.83 4.58 7.85
C GLY A 107 -17.71 5.43 8.47
N PRO A 108 -17.90 5.93 9.69
CA PRO A 108 -16.82 6.59 10.42
C PRO A 108 -15.68 5.60 10.72
N ASP A 109 -14.45 6.09 10.67
CA ASP A 109 -13.24 5.36 11.10
C ASP A 109 -12.99 3.99 10.44
N GLY A 110 -13.56 3.73 9.25
CA GLY A 110 -13.43 2.45 8.53
C GLY A 110 -14.31 1.33 9.08
N MET A 111 -15.33 1.64 9.89
CA MET A 111 -16.15 0.66 10.61
C MET A 111 -17.23 -0.02 9.76
N GLY A 112 -17.40 0.38 8.51
CA GLY A 112 -18.43 -0.13 7.62
C GLY A 112 -19.79 0.50 7.88
N SER A 113 -20.74 0.14 7.04
CA SER A 113 -22.14 0.52 7.16
C SER A 113 -23.04 -0.61 6.67
N THR A 114 -24.35 -0.38 6.67
CA THR A 114 -25.31 -1.27 5.99
C THR A 114 -25.07 -1.34 4.48
N TYR A 115 -24.40 -0.35 3.89
CA TYR A 115 -24.15 -0.26 2.46
C TYR A 115 -22.81 -0.92 2.07
N ALA A 116 -21.71 -0.59 2.75
CA ALA A 116 -20.36 -0.97 2.38
C ALA A 116 -19.57 -1.62 3.53
N PRO A 117 -18.56 -2.47 3.25
CA PRO A 117 -17.82 -3.22 4.27
C PRO A 117 -16.95 -2.31 5.15
N ALA A 118 -16.56 -2.85 6.31
CA ALA A 118 -15.57 -2.26 7.20
C ALA A 118 -14.16 -2.34 6.57
N LEU A 119 -13.62 -1.18 6.17
CA LEU A 119 -12.29 -1.12 5.55
C LEU A 119 -11.17 -1.46 6.53
N LYS A 120 -11.36 -1.24 7.84
CA LYS A 120 -10.39 -1.67 8.85
C LYS A 120 -10.19 -3.20 8.85
N ASP A 121 -11.22 -3.97 8.49
CA ASP A 121 -11.12 -5.42 8.42
C ASP A 121 -10.67 -5.89 7.03
N SER A 122 -10.98 -5.11 5.99
CA SER A 122 -10.55 -5.40 4.62
C SER A 122 -9.04 -5.32 4.46
N LEU A 123 -8.39 -4.29 5.03
CA LEU A 123 -6.94 -4.11 4.93
C LEU A 123 -6.11 -5.10 5.77
N LYS A 124 -6.74 -5.98 6.54
CA LYS A 124 -6.02 -7.12 7.16
C LYS A 124 -5.54 -8.13 6.11
N TYR A 125 -6.20 -8.17 4.95
CA TYR A 125 -5.96 -9.17 3.91
C TYR A 125 -5.61 -8.58 2.55
N LEU A 126 -6.08 -7.36 2.24
CA LEU A 126 -5.75 -6.70 0.98
C LEU A 126 -4.30 -6.22 0.97
N SER A 127 -3.58 -6.58 -0.10
CA SER A 127 -2.32 -5.94 -0.47
C SER A 127 -2.54 -4.47 -0.88
N TYR A 128 -1.45 -3.72 -0.99
CA TYR A 128 -1.52 -2.35 -1.48
C TYR A 128 -2.01 -2.31 -2.93
N GLU A 129 -1.52 -3.20 -3.78
CA GLU A 129 -1.88 -3.29 -5.19
C GLU A 129 -3.37 -3.63 -5.37
N GLU A 130 -3.89 -4.57 -4.58
CA GLU A 130 -5.33 -4.89 -4.59
C GLU A 130 -6.17 -3.71 -4.11
N PHE A 131 -5.74 -3.02 -3.05
CA PHE A 131 -6.40 -1.81 -2.58
C PHE A 131 -6.45 -0.73 -3.68
N VAL A 132 -5.31 -0.43 -4.31
CA VAL A 132 -5.24 0.54 -5.41
C VAL A 132 -6.12 0.10 -6.59
N GLY A 133 -6.05 -1.16 -6.98
CA GLY A 133 -6.83 -1.73 -8.07
C GLY A 133 -8.35 -1.58 -7.84
N ILE A 134 -8.81 -1.86 -6.61
CA ILE A 134 -10.22 -1.70 -6.23
C ILE A 134 -10.63 -0.23 -6.20
N VAL A 135 -9.81 0.66 -5.64
CA VAL A 135 -10.16 2.09 -5.57
C VAL A 135 -10.22 2.72 -6.96
N VAL A 136 -9.23 2.42 -7.81
CA VAL A 136 -9.14 2.96 -9.17
C VAL A 136 -10.23 2.36 -10.07
N GLY A 137 -10.39 1.04 -10.07
CA GLY A 137 -11.29 0.31 -10.97
C GLY A 137 -12.73 0.15 -10.47
N GLY A 138 -12.98 0.44 -9.19
CA GLY A 138 -14.24 0.10 -8.53
C GLY A 138 -14.39 -1.40 -8.29
N LYS A 139 -15.50 -1.80 -7.68
CA LYS A 139 -15.84 -3.21 -7.44
C LYS A 139 -17.34 -3.39 -7.47
N GLN A 140 -17.80 -4.44 -8.15
CA GLN A 140 -19.21 -4.81 -8.17
C GLN A 140 -19.40 -6.23 -7.63
N ASP A 141 -20.43 -6.40 -6.82
CA ASP A 141 -20.95 -7.69 -6.39
C ASP A 141 -22.47 -7.63 -6.55
N VAL A 142 -22.91 -8.07 -7.72
CA VAL A 142 -24.29 -7.96 -8.21
C VAL A 142 -24.81 -9.34 -8.56
N ASN A 143 -25.85 -9.76 -7.84
CA ASN A 143 -26.61 -10.98 -8.10
C ASN A 143 -28.11 -10.72 -7.82
N ALA A 144 -28.96 -11.75 -7.96
CA ALA A 144 -30.40 -11.62 -7.79
C ALA A 144 -30.83 -11.06 -6.41
N SER A 145 -29.97 -11.14 -5.40
CA SER A 145 -30.27 -10.72 -4.01
C SER A 145 -29.31 -9.64 -3.47
N THR A 146 -28.24 -9.32 -4.19
CA THR A 146 -27.21 -8.37 -3.75
C THR A 146 -26.93 -7.36 -4.86
N GLN A 147 -26.91 -6.08 -4.52
CA GLN A 147 -26.56 -5.00 -5.45
C GLN A 147 -25.54 -4.07 -4.79
N LYS A 148 -24.28 -4.51 -4.68
CA LYS A 148 -23.19 -3.74 -4.07
C LYS A 148 -22.27 -3.22 -5.17
N VAL A 149 -22.16 -1.89 -5.28
CA VAL A 149 -21.30 -1.22 -6.25
C VAL A 149 -20.44 -0.20 -5.51
N MET A 150 -19.13 -0.41 -5.54
CA MET A 150 -18.13 0.60 -5.24
C MET A 150 -17.75 1.29 -6.55
N PRO A 151 -17.97 2.61 -6.69
CA PRO A 151 -17.62 3.34 -7.90
C PRO A 151 -16.10 3.36 -8.11
N ALA A 152 -15.70 3.50 -9.37
CA ALA A 152 -14.30 3.72 -9.75
C ALA A 152 -13.89 5.17 -9.41
N PHE A 153 -12.74 5.34 -8.77
CA PHE A 153 -12.17 6.65 -8.44
C PHE A 153 -10.97 7.01 -9.31
N GLY A 154 -10.64 6.24 -10.35
CA GLY A 154 -9.47 6.47 -11.22
C GLY A 154 -9.38 7.86 -11.84
N ASP A 155 -10.51 8.51 -12.08
CA ASP A 155 -10.57 9.88 -12.64
C ASP A 155 -10.68 10.96 -11.56
N ASN A 156 -10.89 10.59 -10.28
CA ASN A 156 -11.00 11.54 -9.18
C ASN A 156 -9.62 11.84 -8.58
N LYS A 157 -9.03 12.98 -8.97
CA LYS A 157 -7.72 13.43 -8.45
C LYS A 157 -7.71 13.71 -6.95
N ASN A 158 -8.86 13.98 -6.33
CA ASN A 158 -8.96 14.10 -4.86
C ASN A 158 -8.78 12.76 -4.14
N VAL A 159 -8.83 11.64 -4.87
CA VAL A 159 -8.53 10.29 -4.37
C VAL A 159 -7.20 9.78 -4.91
N THR A 160 -7.00 9.77 -6.24
CA THR A 160 -5.82 9.12 -6.83
C THR A 160 -4.50 9.77 -6.43
N CYS A 161 -4.47 11.08 -6.18
CA CYS A 161 -3.26 11.77 -5.74
C CYS A 161 -2.87 11.48 -4.28
N TYR A 162 -3.78 10.86 -3.51
CA TYR A 162 -3.63 10.58 -2.08
C TYR A 162 -3.86 9.10 -1.76
N MET A 163 -3.58 8.22 -2.71
CA MET A 163 -3.79 6.77 -2.57
C MET A 163 -2.98 6.20 -1.40
N ASP A 164 -1.73 6.63 -1.28
CA ASP A 164 -0.83 6.23 -0.19
C ASP A 164 -1.38 6.70 1.17
N ASP A 165 -1.84 7.95 1.23
CA ASP A 165 -2.41 8.54 2.44
C ASP A 165 -3.61 7.72 2.93
N LEU A 166 -4.55 7.42 2.03
CA LEU A 166 -5.73 6.59 2.32
C LEU A 166 -5.32 5.20 2.83
N TYR A 167 -4.36 4.56 2.15
CA TYR A 167 -3.87 3.23 2.51
C TYR A 167 -3.20 3.25 3.88
N VAL A 168 -2.29 4.19 4.14
CA VAL A 168 -1.55 4.32 5.40
C VAL A 168 -2.51 4.51 6.57
N TYR A 169 -3.50 5.39 6.44
CA TYR A 169 -4.51 5.58 7.47
C TYR A 169 -5.33 4.31 7.72
N LEU A 170 -5.87 3.68 6.68
CA LEU A 170 -6.68 2.46 6.83
C LEU A 170 -5.85 1.28 7.36
N LYS A 171 -4.56 1.21 7.03
CA LYS A 171 -3.62 0.20 7.53
C LYS A 171 -3.37 0.39 9.02
N ALA A 172 -3.20 1.63 9.49
CA ALA A 172 -3.14 1.95 10.92
C ALA A 172 -4.42 1.53 11.67
N ARG A 173 -5.58 1.71 11.04
CA ARG A 173 -6.87 1.26 11.58
C ARG A 173 -7.00 -0.26 11.59
N ALA A 174 -6.50 -0.95 10.57
CA ALA A 174 -6.54 -2.40 10.44
C ALA A 174 -5.65 -3.13 11.45
N ALA A 175 -4.43 -2.62 11.67
CA ALA A 175 -3.50 -3.13 12.67
C ALA A 175 -3.89 -2.75 14.10
N GLY A 176 -4.91 -1.91 14.28
CA GLY A 176 -5.31 -1.39 15.59
C GLY A 176 -4.27 -0.46 16.22
N ALA A 177 -3.41 0.16 15.40
CA ALA A 177 -2.40 1.12 15.84
C ALA A 177 -3.00 2.48 16.21
N LEU A 178 -4.07 2.85 15.52
CA LEU A 178 -4.86 4.06 15.76
C LEU A 178 -6.29 3.63 16.07
N GLY A 179 -6.92 4.14 17.14
CA GLY A 179 -8.33 3.88 17.42
C GLY A 179 -9.28 4.79 16.63
N ARG A 180 -10.50 4.95 17.16
CA ARG A 180 -11.58 5.75 16.58
C ARG A 180 -11.47 7.20 17.04
N VAL A 181 -10.45 7.86 16.54
CA VAL A 181 -10.12 9.24 16.91
C VAL A 181 -9.68 10.00 15.67
N ARG A 182 -10.04 11.28 15.63
CA ARG A 182 -9.41 12.22 14.69
C ARG A 182 -7.97 12.45 15.14
N PRO A 183 -6.95 12.15 14.30
CA PRO A 183 -5.58 12.44 14.67
C PRO A 183 -5.40 13.94 14.98
N GLY A 184 -4.90 14.24 16.19
CA GLY A 184 -4.67 15.59 16.66
C GLY A 184 -3.31 16.10 16.22
N ASP A 185 -2.26 15.57 16.85
CA ASP A 185 -0.87 15.91 16.53
C ASP A 185 -0.34 15.08 15.36
N LYS A 186 0.53 15.69 14.58
CA LYS A 186 1.13 15.09 13.39
C LYS A 186 2.56 15.54 13.18
N GLU A 187 3.32 14.75 12.43
CA GLU A 187 4.56 15.20 11.82
C GLU A 187 4.29 16.30 10.77
N ASP A 188 5.28 17.14 10.52
CA ASP A 188 5.16 18.22 9.53
C ASP A 188 4.96 17.64 8.13
N LYS A 189 4.19 18.36 7.30
CA LYS A 189 3.99 17.98 5.90
C LYS A 189 5.34 18.00 5.17
N PRO A 190 5.86 16.87 4.68
CA PRO A 190 7.14 16.83 3.98
C PRO A 190 7.09 17.63 2.67
N GLU A 191 8.21 18.21 2.26
CA GLU A 191 8.32 18.93 0.99
C GLU A 191 8.04 18.03 -0.21
N ALA A 192 8.45 16.75 -0.16
CA ALA A 192 8.11 15.77 -1.18
C ALA A 192 6.60 15.59 -1.34
N ALA A 193 5.84 15.56 -0.23
CA ALA A 193 4.38 15.49 -0.27
C ALA A 193 3.75 16.75 -0.87
N ARG A 194 4.30 17.94 -0.60
CA ARG A 194 3.84 19.20 -1.23
C ARG A 194 4.07 19.20 -2.73
N LYS A 195 5.25 18.75 -3.17
CA LYS A 195 5.62 18.66 -4.57
C LYS A 195 4.73 17.67 -5.32
N GLN A 196 4.59 16.45 -4.79
CA GLN A 196 3.71 15.41 -5.36
C GLN A 196 2.27 15.91 -5.49
N GLU A 197 1.74 16.55 -4.45
CA GLU A 197 0.36 17.09 -4.48
C GLU A 197 0.20 18.14 -5.58
N LYS A 198 1.15 19.09 -5.68
CA LYS A 198 1.11 20.12 -6.72
C LYS A 198 1.16 19.52 -8.13
N GLU A 199 2.07 18.58 -8.36
CA GLU A 199 2.25 17.95 -9.67
C GLU A 199 1.03 17.09 -10.05
N CYS A 200 0.49 16.32 -9.11
CA CYS A 200 -0.63 15.42 -9.39
C CYS A 200 -1.97 16.15 -9.60
N LEU A 201 -2.20 17.25 -8.88
CA LEU A 201 -3.40 18.08 -9.04
C LEU A 201 -3.33 19.04 -10.23
N GLY A 202 -2.21 19.05 -10.98
CA GLY A 202 -2.04 19.90 -12.17
C GLY A 202 -1.88 21.38 -11.82
N GLY A 203 -1.15 21.67 -10.74
CA GLY A 203 -0.97 23.03 -10.21
C GLY A 203 -0.15 23.98 -11.06
#